data_AF-A0A258K4A4-F1
#
_entry.id   AF-A0A258K4A4-F1
#
_cell.length_a   1.000
_cell.length_b   1.000
_cell.length_c   1.000
_cell.angle_alpha   90.00
_cell.angle_beta   90.00
_cell.angle_gamma   90.00
#
_symmetry.space_group_name_H-M   'P 1'
#
loop_
_entity.id
_entity.type
_entity.pdbx_description
1 polymer ?
#
loop_
_entity_poly.entity_id
_entity_poly.type
_entity_poly.pdbx_seq_one_letter_code
_entity_poly.pdbx_strand_id
1 'polypeptide(L)'
;MLALGILAGATAVPAAADPVQDYLAARDRYVAEIQKLDADPAKQDAMFALDEKARADLKTRMVALLGPLAFKGLEKTPRFSPEALYEGDLGSGQPDGLVFADKKDETRIFISPEPVFANWLAREAKTEGSDPRLRDGVKAAMSSDSILYQTVGLDAAFTTFMALPVTAKDGETVSAALGLFSQDGEADYPPNAITVSRLAGGTLMVAAMPVSEPRKTIAAC
;
A
#
# COMPACT_ATOMS: atom_id res chain seq x y z
N MET A 1 53.95 -44.63 -0.31
CA MET A 1 53.92 -43.47 -1.23
C MET A 1 52.96 -43.83 -2.35
N LEU A 2 51.86 -43.14 -2.65
CA LEU A 2 51.48 -41.75 -2.47
C LEU A 2 49.93 -41.74 -2.40
N ALA A 3 49.34 -41.08 -1.40
CA ALA A 3 47.90 -40.87 -1.34
C ALA A 3 47.56 -39.60 -2.12
N LEU A 4 46.75 -39.72 -3.17
CA LEU A 4 46.31 -38.59 -4.00
C LEU A 4 44.98 -38.07 -3.45
N GLY A 5 45.02 -36.95 -2.73
CA GLY A 5 43.85 -36.26 -2.21
C GLY A 5 43.14 -35.49 -3.33
N ILE A 6 41.85 -35.75 -3.51
CA ILE A 6 40.96 -34.95 -4.38
C ILE A 6 40.38 -33.84 -3.52
N LEU A 7 40.80 -32.60 -3.79
CA LEU A 7 40.21 -31.39 -3.19
C LEU A 7 39.04 -30.94 -4.06
N ALA A 8 37.81 -31.22 -3.63
CA ALA A 8 36.60 -30.72 -4.28
C ALA A 8 36.37 -29.26 -3.87
N GLY A 9 36.58 -28.33 -4.80
CA GLY A 9 36.23 -26.92 -4.63
C GLY A 9 34.72 -26.73 -4.74
N ALA A 10 34.06 -26.41 -3.62
CA ALA A 10 32.69 -25.92 -3.63
C ALA A 10 32.68 -24.47 -4.14
N THR A 11 32.29 -24.26 -5.40
CA THR A 11 31.95 -22.93 -5.89
C THR A 11 30.61 -22.53 -5.29
N ALA A 12 30.62 -21.62 -4.30
CA ALA A 12 29.41 -20.99 -3.81
C ALA A 12 28.79 -20.21 -4.98
N VAL A 13 27.62 -20.66 -5.45
CA VAL A 13 26.76 -19.84 -6.31
C VAL A 13 26.32 -18.62 -5.50
N PRO A 14 26.54 -17.39 -5.98
CA PRO A 14 26.02 -16.21 -5.32
C PRO A 14 24.50 -16.35 -5.23
N ALA A 15 23.94 -16.23 -4.03
CA ALA A 15 22.50 -16.11 -3.88
C ALA A 15 22.05 -14.90 -4.72
N ALA A 16 21.11 -15.12 -5.65
CA ALA A 16 20.47 -14.01 -6.34
C ALA A 16 19.91 -13.06 -5.28
N ALA A 17 20.17 -11.76 -5.43
CA ALA A 17 19.61 -10.76 -4.53
C ALA A 17 18.09 -10.90 -4.52
N ASP A 18 17.49 -10.96 -3.32
CA ASP A 18 16.05 -11.00 -3.16
C ASP A 18 15.48 -9.68 -3.70
N PRO A 19 14.69 -9.69 -4.78
CA PRO A 19 14.18 -8.46 -5.40
C PRO A 19 13.39 -7.57 -4.43
N VAL A 20 12.77 -8.17 -3.40
CA VAL A 20 12.09 -7.44 -2.33
C VAL A 20 13.10 -6.71 -1.45
N GLN A 21 14.20 -7.34 -1.07
CA GLN A 21 15.25 -6.68 -0.27
C GLN A 21 15.92 -5.56 -1.05
N ASP A 22 16.16 -5.76 -2.35
CA ASP A 22 16.70 -4.71 -3.23
C ASP A 22 15.76 -3.51 -3.32
N TYR A 23 14.44 -3.76 -3.38
CA TYR A 23 13.43 -2.71 -3.32
C TYR A 23 13.47 -1.95 -2.00
N LEU A 24 13.45 -2.65 -0.87
CA LEU A 24 13.45 -2.05 0.46
C LEU A 24 14.73 -1.25 0.72
N ALA A 25 15.89 -1.76 0.31
CA ALA A 25 17.16 -1.06 0.43
C ALA A 25 17.19 0.22 -0.42
N ALA A 26 16.64 0.18 -1.64
CA ALA A 26 16.51 1.37 -2.49
C ALA A 26 15.58 2.41 -1.84
N ARG A 27 14.43 1.99 -1.31
CA ARG A 27 13.47 2.84 -0.63
C ARG A 27 14.11 3.54 0.58
N ASP A 28 14.75 2.78 1.45
CA ASP A 28 15.39 3.31 2.66
C ASP A 28 16.49 4.32 2.32
N ARG A 29 17.28 4.04 1.28
CA ARG A 29 18.28 4.99 0.77
C ARG A 29 17.63 6.29 0.31
N TYR A 30 16.57 6.22 -0.51
CA TYR A 30 15.89 7.42 -1.00
C TYR A 30 15.29 8.25 0.14
N VAL A 31 14.58 7.61 1.08
CA VAL A 31 14.01 8.30 2.24
C VAL A 31 15.11 8.99 3.06
N ALA A 32 16.24 8.31 3.31
CA ALA A 32 17.35 8.91 4.05
C ALA A 32 18.03 10.08 3.31
N GLU A 33 18.10 10.05 1.98
CA GLU A 33 18.61 11.16 1.18
C GLU A 33 17.63 12.34 1.17
N ILE A 34 16.33 12.09 1.04
CA ILE A 34 15.26 13.09 1.07
C ILE A 34 15.22 13.79 2.43
N GLN A 35 15.24 13.03 3.54
CA GLN A 35 15.25 13.59 4.90
C GLN A 35 16.43 14.54 5.16
N LYS A 36 17.60 14.29 4.55
CA LYS A 36 18.76 15.19 4.67
C LYS A 36 18.57 16.50 3.92
N LEU A 37 17.80 16.49 2.83
CA LEU A 37 17.47 17.69 2.07
C LEU A 37 16.35 18.47 2.74
N ASP A 38 15.34 17.78 3.25
CA ASP A 38 14.16 18.34 3.92
C ASP A 38 14.52 19.12 5.22
N ALA A 39 15.62 18.73 5.87
CA ALA A 39 16.15 19.44 7.04
C ALA A 39 16.65 20.88 6.75
N ASP A 40 16.75 21.29 5.48
CA ASP A 40 17.23 22.61 5.06
C ASP A 40 16.24 23.28 4.08
N PRO A 41 15.53 24.34 4.51
CA PRO A 41 14.58 25.05 3.65
C PRO A 41 15.18 25.57 2.33
N ALA A 42 16.50 25.82 2.29
CA ALA A 42 17.17 26.26 1.07
C ALA A 42 17.33 25.14 0.01
N LYS A 43 16.99 23.89 0.35
CA LYS A 43 17.13 22.71 -0.51
C LYS A 43 15.80 22.11 -0.96
N GLN A 44 14.67 22.79 -0.74
CA GLN A 44 13.35 22.26 -1.11
C GLN A 44 13.26 21.85 -2.58
N ASP A 45 13.74 22.67 -3.51
CA ASP A 45 13.74 22.32 -4.95
C ASP A 45 14.52 21.02 -5.24
N ALA A 46 15.67 20.85 -4.58
CA ALA A 46 16.47 19.63 -4.72
C ALA A 46 15.78 18.42 -4.07
N MET A 47 15.07 18.64 -2.96
CA MET A 47 14.28 17.61 -2.29
C MET A 47 13.12 17.14 -3.18
N PHE A 48 12.33 18.06 -3.76
CA PHE A 48 11.23 17.73 -4.66
C PHE A 48 11.72 16.99 -5.91
N ALA A 49 12.82 17.45 -6.51
CA ALA A 49 13.42 16.77 -7.67
C ALA A 49 13.91 15.35 -7.33
N LEU A 50 14.44 15.14 -6.12
CA LEU A 50 14.85 13.81 -5.67
C LEU A 50 13.64 12.91 -5.38
N ASP A 51 12.59 13.43 -4.74
CA ASP A 51 11.35 12.71 -4.49
C ASP A 51 10.71 12.19 -5.78
N GLU A 52 10.52 13.05 -6.78
CA GLU A 52 9.92 12.67 -8.06
C GLU A 52 10.73 11.53 -8.73
N LYS A 53 12.05 11.69 -8.77
CA LYS A 53 12.97 10.69 -9.33
C LYS A 53 12.92 9.37 -8.53
N ALA A 54 12.88 9.44 -7.21
CA ALA A 54 12.81 8.29 -6.32
C ALA A 54 11.51 7.52 -6.50
N ARG A 55 10.36 8.20 -6.53
CA ARG A 55 9.05 7.57 -6.78
C ARG A 55 8.98 6.95 -8.16
N ALA A 56 9.57 7.56 -9.19
CA ALA A 56 9.63 6.97 -10.53
C ALA A 56 10.47 5.66 -10.57
N ASP A 57 11.62 5.64 -9.89
CA ASP A 57 12.45 4.42 -9.76
C ASP A 57 11.73 3.33 -8.96
N LEU A 58 11.19 3.68 -7.78
CA LEU A 58 10.45 2.73 -6.93
C LEU A 58 9.21 2.19 -7.64
N LYS A 59 8.47 3.00 -8.39
CA LYS A 59 7.36 2.53 -9.23
C LYS A 59 7.83 1.48 -10.22
N THR A 60 8.95 1.71 -10.90
CA THR A 60 9.50 0.77 -11.89
C THR A 60 9.85 -0.57 -11.24
N ARG A 61 10.49 -0.54 -10.07
CA ARG A 61 10.81 -1.74 -9.30
C ARG A 61 9.55 -2.45 -8.80
N MET A 62 8.56 -1.71 -8.32
CA MET A 62 7.28 -2.25 -7.84
C MET A 62 6.51 -2.96 -8.97
N VAL A 63 6.49 -2.39 -10.17
CA VAL A 63 5.93 -3.04 -11.37
C VAL A 63 6.68 -4.35 -11.68
N ALA A 64 8.01 -4.36 -11.54
CA ALA A 64 8.79 -5.59 -11.74
C ALA A 64 8.49 -6.68 -10.69
N LEU A 65 8.28 -6.29 -9.42
CA LEU A 65 7.91 -7.21 -8.34
C LEU A 65 6.54 -7.84 -8.53
N LEU A 66 5.56 -7.04 -8.94
CA LEU A 66 4.16 -7.48 -9.09
C LEU A 66 3.88 -8.16 -10.43
N GLY A 67 4.75 -7.94 -11.42
CA GLY A 67 4.54 -8.40 -12.78
C GLY A 67 3.43 -7.62 -13.51
N PRO A 68 3.06 -8.06 -14.72
CA PRO A 68 2.03 -7.39 -15.51
C PRO A 68 0.65 -7.56 -14.87
N LEU A 69 0.00 -6.43 -14.57
CA LEU A 69 -1.34 -6.38 -14.01
C LEU A 69 -2.25 -5.50 -14.88
N ALA A 70 -3.50 -5.93 -15.04
CA ALA A 70 -4.53 -5.15 -15.71
C ALA A 70 -5.89 -5.51 -15.13
N PHE A 71 -6.72 -4.50 -14.92
CA PHE A 71 -8.06 -4.64 -14.36
C PHE A 71 -9.08 -4.07 -15.33
N LYS A 72 -10.16 -4.81 -15.56
CA LYS A 72 -11.23 -4.37 -16.45
C LYS A 72 -11.86 -3.09 -15.90
N GLY A 73 -11.97 -2.05 -16.74
CA GLY A 73 -12.59 -0.78 -16.37
C GLY A 73 -11.67 0.20 -15.66
N LEU A 74 -10.43 -0.19 -15.34
CA LEU A 74 -9.42 0.71 -14.76
C LEU A 74 -8.41 1.14 -15.83
N GLU A 75 -7.74 2.25 -15.57
CA GLU A 75 -6.63 2.75 -16.36
C GLU A 75 -5.47 1.76 -16.37
N LYS A 76 -4.76 1.67 -17.50
CA LYS A 76 -3.67 0.68 -17.70
C LYS A 76 -2.41 1.04 -16.93
N THR A 77 -2.17 2.33 -16.74
CA THR A 77 -0.97 2.84 -16.08
C THR A 77 -1.31 3.11 -14.61
N PRO A 78 -0.82 2.32 -13.65
CA PRO A 78 -1.08 2.59 -12.25
C PRO A 78 -0.34 3.83 -11.77
N ARG A 79 -0.84 4.45 -10.70
CA ARG A 79 -0.08 5.41 -9.88
C ARG A 79 0.78 4.64 -8.86
N PHE A 80 1.86 5.27 -8.40
CA PHE A 80 2.64 4.74 -7.28
C PHE A 80 2.12 5.38 -5.99
N SER A 81 1.98 4.58 -4.94
CA SER A 81 1.81 5.06 -3.57
C SER A 81 3.10 4.73 -2.81
N PRO A 82 3.60 5.61 -1.91
CA PRO A 82 3.02 6.91 -1.55
C PRO A 82 3.16 8.00 -2.62
N GLU A 83 2.38 9.08 -2.47
CA GLU A 83 2.43 10.25 -3.37
C GLU A 83 3.58 11.21 -3.04
N ALA A 84 4.16 11.11 -1.85
CA ALA A 84 5.39 11.78 -1.43
C ALA A 84 6.17 10.89 -0.45
N LEU A 85 7.50 10.93 -0.54
CA LEU A 85 8.42 10.22 0.37
C LEU A 85 8.93 11.10 1.52
N TYR A 86 8.70 12.41 1.45
CA TYR A 86 8.90 13.37 2.54
C TYR A 86 7.63 13.51 3.39
N GLU A 87 7.70 14.23 4.50
CA GLU A 87 6.58 14.42 5.42
C GLU A 87 5.77 15.69 5.10
N GLY A 88 4.52 15.75 5.57
CA GLY A 88 3.71 16.97 5.56
C GLY A 88 2.81 17.17 4.34
N ASP A 89 3.02 16.44 3.25
CA ASP A 89 2.13 16.49 2.07
C ASP A 89 1.05 15.42 2.10
N LEU A 90 -0.06 15.68 1.39
CA LEU A 90 -1.12 14.71 1.20
C LEU A 90 -0.56 13.43 0.54
N GLY A 91 -0.94 12.27 1.07
CA GLY A 91 -0.46 10.97 0.58
C GLY A 91 0.98 10.64 0.99
N SER A 92 1.64 11.49 1.78
CA SER A 92 2.89 11.15 2.46
C SER A 92 2.66 10.02 3.46
N GLY A 93 3.65 9.13 3.59
CA GLY A 93 3.60 8.06 4.57
C GLY A 93 2.62 6.91 4.26
N GLN A 94 1.92 6.95 3.12
CA GLN A 94 1.12 5.82 2.64
C GLN A 94 2.00 4.57 2.34
N PRO A 95 1.41 3.37 2.35
CA PRO A 95 2.12 2.14 2.03
C PRO A 95 2.58 2.09 0.58
N ASP A 96 3.76 1.53 0.38
CA ASP A 96 4.33 1.35 -0.95
C ASP A 96 3.53 0.33 -1.78
N GLY A 97 3.10 0.74 -2.98
CA GLY A 97 2.30 -0.12 -3.87
C GLY A 97 1.91 0.56 -5.17
N LEU A 98 1.06 -0.12 -5.93
CA LEU A 98 0.45 0.39 -7.16
C LEU A 98 -1.04 0.64 -6.96
N VAL A 99 -1.52 1.81 -7.37
CA VAL A 99 -2.94 2.16 -7.35
C VAL A 99 -3.45 2.18 -8.79
N PHE A 100 -4.38 1.29 -9.09
CA PHE A 100 -5.17 1.28 -10.32
C PHE A 100 -6.50 1.96 -10.05
N ALA A 101 -6.96 2.79 -10.96
CA ALA A 101 -8.20 3.53 -10.78
C ALA A 101 -8.97 3.66 -12.08
N ASP A 102 -10.29 3.86 -11.99
CA ASP A 102 -11.07 4.29 -13.14
C ASP A 102 -10.80 5.77 -13.45
N LYS A 103 -11.39 6.28 -14.54
CA LYS A 103 -11.19 7.66 -15.01
C LYS A 103 -11.62 8.73 -14.01
N LYS A 104 -12.50 8.39 -13.08
CA LYS A 104 -13.05 9.31 -12.08
C LYS A 104 -12.39 9.14 -10.71
N ASP A 105 -11.45 8.21 -10.61
CA ASP A 105 -10.84 7.79 -9.35
C ASP A 105 -11.87 7.25 -8.33
N GLU A 106 -13.05 6.82 -8.78
CA GLU A 106 -14.14 6.34 -7.91
C GLU A 106 -13.91 4.87 -7.53
N THR A 107 -13.60 4.03 -8.53
CA THR A 107 -13.16 2.65 -8.32
C THR A 107 -11.66 2.60 -8.26
N ARG A 108 -11.11 2.05 -7.18
CA ARG A 108 -9.67 2.03 -6.91
C ARG A 108 -9.23 0.66 -6.43
N ILE A 109 -8.03 0.24 -6.82
CA ILE A 109 -7.36 -0.98 -6.37
C ILE A 109 -5.91 -0.64 -6.04
N PHE A 110 -5.57 -0.67 -4.76
CA PHE A 110 -4.20 -0.72 -4.27
C PHE A 110 -3.68 -2.16 -4.28
N ILE A 111 -2.43 -2.36 -4.68
CA ILE A 111 -1.76 -3.65 -4.63
C ILE A 111 -0.30 -3.52 -4.21
N SER A 112 0.17 -4.41 -3.33
CA SER A 112 1.55 -4.42 -2.84
C SER A 112 2.00 -5.85 -2.52
N PRO A 113 3.28 -6.22 -2.80
CA PRO A 113 3.86 -7.44 -2.27
C PRO A 113 3.76 -7.44 -0.74
N GLU A 114 3.29 -8.55 -0.17
CA GLU A 114 3.06 -8.70 1.27
C GLU A 114 4.29 -8.32 2.12
N PRO A 115 5.53 -8.72 1.77
CA PRO A 115 6.71 -8.31 2.55
C PRO A 115 6.98 -6.80 2.52
N VAL A 116 6.68 -6.12 1.40
CA VAL A 116 6.84 -4.67 1.29
C VAL A 116 5.80 -3.97 2.16
N PHE A 117 4.54 -4.40 2.07
CA PHE A 117 3.47 -3.87 2.92
C PHE A 117 3.73 -4.15 4.41
N ALA A 118 4.21 -5.35 4.76
CA ALA A 118 4.55 -5.71 6.14
C ALA A 118 5.68 -4.84 6.71
N ASN A 119 6.67 -4.49 5.90
CA ASN A 119 7.73 -3.55 6.30
C ASN A 119 7.17 -2.16 6.62
N TRP A 120 6.24 -1.66 5.80
CA TRP A 120 5.51 -0.42 6.10
C TRP A 120 4.67 -0.53 7.37
N LEU A 121 3.91 -1.61 7.51
CA LEU A 121 3.04 -1.87 8.65
C LEU A 121 3.82 -1.87 9.97
N ALA A 122 5.02 -2.46 9.98
CA ALA A 122 5.89 -2.49 11.16
C ALA A 122 6.43 -1.11 11.56
N ARG A 123 6.52 -0.15 10.63
CA ARG A 123 6.82 1.26 10.93
C ARG A 123 5.59 1.95 11.49
N GLU A 124 4.45 1.80 10.82
CA GLU A 124 3.18 2.43 11.22
C GLU A 124 2.68 1.96 12.59
N ALA A 125 2.89 0.69 12.93
CA ALA A 125 2.56 0.12 14.23
C ALA A 125 3.33 0.77 15.41
N LYS A 126 4.36 1.57 15.14
CA LYS A 126 5.11 2.32 16.17
C LYS A 126 4.55 3.73 16.39
N THR A 127 3.70 4.22 15.50
CA THR A 127 3.03 5.52 15.64
C THR A 127 2.12 5.50 16.88
N GLU A 128 2.18 6.56 17.67
CA GLU A 128 1.32 6.72 18.86
C GLU A 128 -0.15 6.73 18.44
N GLY A 129 -1.01 6.02 19.18
CA GLY A 129 -2.44 5.91 18.84
C GLY A 129 -2.77 5.02 17.63
N SER A 130 -1.77 4.37 17.01
CA SER A 130 -2.01 3.40 15.93
C SER A 130 -2.93 2.26 16.36
N ASP A 131 -3.81 1.85 15.44
CA ASP A 131 -4.73 0.73 15.64
C ASP A 131 -3.94 -0.53 16.07
N PRO A 132 -4.30 -1.18 17.20
CA PRO A 132 -3.58 -2.35 17.71
C PRO A 132 -3.40 -3.47 16.69
N ARG A 133 -4.33 -3.63 15.75
CA ARG A 133 -4.29 -4.67 14.70
C ARG A 133 -3.08 -4.56 13.79
N LEU A 134 -2.44 -3.38 13.69
CA LEU A 134 -1.23 -3.19 12.91
C LEU A 134 -0.05 -4.00 13.50
N ARG A 135 -0.05 -4.25 14.81
CA ARG A 135 0.97 -5.07 15.49
C ARG A 135 0.77 -6.58 15.27
N ASP A 136 -0.44 -6.98 14.89
CA ASP A 136 -0.82 -8.38 14.68
C ASP A 136 -0.55 -8.86 13.23
N GLY A 137 0.04 -8.00 12.40
CA GLY A 137 0.48 -8.30 11.04
C GLY A 137 -0.58 -8.03 9.96
N VAL A 138 -0.21 -8.28 8.71
CA VAL A 138 -0.99 -7.87 7.52
C VAL A 138 -2.41 -8.44 7.56
N LYS A 139 -2.56 -9.71 7.94
CA LYS A 139 -3.85 -10.40 8.00
C LYS A 139 -4.84 -9.73 8.97
N ALA A 140 -4.38 -9.22 10.10
CA ALA A 140 -5.21 -8.53 11.08
C ALA A 140 -5.46 -7.07 10.68
N ALA A 141 -4.45 -6.41 10.10
CA ALA A 141 -4.50 -5.01 9.73
C ALA A 141 -5.37 -4.73 8.49
N MET A 142 -5.47 -5.67 7.54
CA MET A 142 -6.10 -5.44 6.23
C MET A 142 -7.57 -5.02 6.27
N SER A 143 -8.26 -5.19 7.41
CA SER A 143 -9.65 -4.77 7.62
C SER A 143 -9.78 -3.57 8.57
N SER A 144 -8.70 -2.87 8.89
CA SER A 144 -8.78 -1.66 9.71
C SER A 144 -9.13 -0.44 8.88
N ASP A 145 -9.87 0.48 9.48
CA ASP A 145 -10.24 1.75 8.86
C ASP A 145 -9.00 2.55 8.44
N SER A 146 -7.92 2.47 9.24
CA SER A 146 -6.65 3.12 8.88
C SER A 146 -6.01 2.51 7.64
N ILE A 147 -6.02 1.18 7.46
CA ILE A 147 -5.48 0.57 6.24
C ILE A 147 -6.35 0.89 5.03
N LEU A 148 -7.68 0.87 5.20
CA LEU A 148 -8.61 1.22 4.11
C LEU A 148 -8.42 2.68 3.68
N TYR A 149 -8.22 3.59 4.62
CA TYR A 149 -7.84 4.98 4.36
C TYR A 149 -6.49 5.09 3.64
N GLN A 150 -5.42 4.53 4.22
CA GLN A 150 -4.05 4.70 3.74
C GLN A 150 -3.83 4.08 2.34
N THR A 151 -4.66 3.12 1.93
CA THR A 151 -4.50 2.45 0.64
C THR A 151 -5.43 2.99 -0.45
N VAL A 152 -6.70 3.28 -0.13
CA VAL A 152 -7.73 3.61 -1.13
C VAL A 152 -8.61 4.80 -0.72
N GLY A 153 -8.25 5.53 0.34
CA GLY A 153 -9.02 6.68 0.84
C GLY A 153 -8.78 7.98 0.10
N LEU A 154 -7.65 8.11 -0.60
CA LEU A 154 -7.20 9.39 -1.16
C LEU A 154 -7.05 10.44 -0.04
N ASP A 155 -7.92 11.44 -0.02
CA ASP A 155 -8.01 12.50 0.97
C ASP A 155 -9.15 12.32 1.99
N ALA A 156 -9.95 11.25 1.86
CA ALA A 156 -11.10 10.98 2.71
C ALA A 156 -10.86 9.78 3.64
N ALA A 157 -11.09 9.97 4.94
CA ALA A 157 -11.01 8.90 5.92
C ALA A 157 -12.11 7.88 5.70
N PHE A 158 -11.82 6.60 5.93
CA PHE A 158 -12.82 5.55 5.90
C PHE A 158 -13.40 5.31 7.29
N THR A 159 -14.71 5.19 7.39
CA THR A 159 -15.39 4.68 8.59
C THR A 159 -16.18 3.45 8.22
N THR A 160 -15.87 2.32 8.85
CA THR A 160 -16.64 1.08 8.65
C THR A 160 -18.04 1.22 9.25
N PHE A 161 -19.08 1.04 8.43
CA PHE A 161 -20.46 0.93 8.90
C PHE A 161 -20.78 -0.52 9.29
N MET A 162 -20.44 -1.47 8.42
CA MET A 162 -20.57 -2.90 8.73
C MET A 162 -19.58 -3.75 7.92
N ALA A 163 -19.13 -4.84 8.52
CA ALA A 163 -18.45 -5.90 7.79
C ALA A 163 -19.44 -6.62 6.86
N LEU A 164 -19.01 -6.95 5.65
CA LEU A 164 -19.79 -7.71 4.69
C LEU A 164 -19.35 -9.18 4.70
N PRO A 165 -20.30 -10.13 4.72
CA PRO A 165 -19.96 -11.54 4.68
C PRO A 165 -19.35 -11.90 3.32
N VAL A 166 -18.11 -12.38 3.34
CA VAL A 166 -17.37 -12.85 2.16
C VAL A 166 -16.75 -14.20 2.43
N THR A 167 -16.71 -15.05 1.40
CA THR A 167 -16.07 -16.36 1.48
C THR A 167 -14.66 -16.26 0.91
N ALA A 168 -13.66 -16.63 1.70
CA ALA A 168 -12.29 -16.79 1.23
C ALA A 168 -12.10 -18.20 0.63
N LYS A 169 -11.22 -18.30 -0.37
CA LYS A 169 -10.74 -19.60 -0.87
C LYS A 169 -9.58 -20.08 0.01
N ASP A 170 -9.26 -21.37 -0.09
CA ASP A 170 -8.09 -21.93 0.58
C ASP A 170 -6.81 -21.16 0.19
N GLY A 171 -6.00 -20.82 1.20
CA GLY A 171 -4.77 -20.02 1.00
C GLY A 171 -5.01 -18.51 0.83
N GLU A 172 -6.24 -18.03 0.99
CA GLU A 172 -6.57 -16.61 0.93
C GLU A 172 -7.14 -16.12 2.27
N THR A 173 -6.92 -14.84 2.57
CA THR A 173 -7.73 -14.11 3.55
C THR A 173 -8.46 -12.99 2.83
N VAL A 174 -9.75 -12.85 3.07
CA VAL A 174 -10.58 -11.81 2.46
C VAL A 174 -11.40 -11.13 3.56
N SER A 175 -11.45 -9.81 3.51
CA SER A 175 -12.37 -8.99 4.30
C SER A 175 -13.08 -8.02 3.39
N ALA A 176 -14.33 -7.69 3.70
CA ALA A 176 -15.07 -6.65 3.00
C ALA A 176 -15.87 -5.82 4.00
N ALA A 177 -16.08 -4.55 3.68
CA ALA A 177 -16.86 -3.64 4.51
C ALA A 177 -17.72 -2.73 3.63
N LEU A 178 -18.89 -2.38 4.16
CA LEU A 178 -19.67 -1.23 3.72
C LEU A 178 -19.32 -0.09 4.67
N GLY A 179 -19.04 1.09 4.12
CA GLY A 179 -18.65 2.24 4.93
C GLY A 179 -18.72 3.56 4.19
N LEU A 180 -18.16 4.58 4.81
CA LEU A 180 -18.20 5.96 4.36
C LEU A 180 -16.77 6.47 4.18
N PHE A 181 -16.46 6.99 2.99
CA PHE A 181 -15.34 7.92 2.81
C PHE A 181 -15.83 9.36 3.05
N SER A 182 -15.23 10.09 3.99
CA SER A 182 -15.52 11.50 4.28
C SER A 182 -14.26 12.25 4.72
N GLN A 183 -14.13 13.52 4.33
CA GLN A 183 -13.04 14.42 4.77
C GLN A 183 -13.38 15.14 6.07
N ASP A 184 -14.64 15.56 6.23
CA ASP A 184 -15.09 16.48 7.28
C ASP A 184 -15.83 15.78 8.45
N GLY A 185 -15.73 14.45 8.57
CA GLY A 185 -16.25 13.72 9.72
C GLY A 185 -17.77 13.68 9.81
N GLU A 186 -18.46 13.71 8.67
CA GLU A 186 -19.92 13.75 8.56
C GLU A 186 -20.52 12.38 8.89
N ALA A 187 -20.54 12.04 10.18
CA ALA A 187 -20.97 10.75 10.72
C ALA A 187 -22.44 10.39 10.39
N ASP A 188 -23.24 11.36 9.96
CA ASP A 188 -24.66 11.20 9.63
C ASP A 188 -24.92 10.83 8.16
N TYR A 189 -23.89 10.74 7.33
CA TYR A 189 -24.06 10.33 5.93
C TYR A 189 -24.24 8.82 5.77
N PRO A 190 -25.09 8.41 4.80
CA PRO A 190 -25.21 7.00 4.46
C PRO A 190 -23.86 6.47 3.94
N PRO A 191 -23.53 5.19 4.19
CA PRO A 191 -22.32 4.60 3.63
C PRO A 191 -22.35 4.67 2.10
N ASN A 192 -21.26 5.15 1.52
CA ASN A 192 -21.13 5.44 0.08
C ASN A 192 -20.16 4.51 -0.64
N ALA A 193 -19.47 3.61 0.08
CA ALA A 193 -18.44 2.76 -0.51
C ALA A 193 -18.47 1.33 0.03
N ILE A 194 -18.12 0.39 -0.86
CA ILE A 194 -17.72 -0.96 -0.49
C ILE A 194 -16.20 -1.05 -0.60
N THR A 195 -15.56 -1.61 0.42
CA THR A 195 -14.15 -1.97 0.40
C THR A 195 -13.99 -3.48 0.42
N VAL A 196 -12.94 -3.96 -0.25
CA VAL A 196 -12.53 -5.38 -0.24
C VAL A 196 -11.03 -5.45 -0.09
N SER A 197 -10.55 -6.13 0.94
CA SER A 197 -9.14 -6.47 1.09
C SER A 197 -8.95 -7.96 0.87
N ARG A 198 -7.92 -8.34 0.12
CA ARG A 198 -7.55 -9.73 -0.15
C ARG A 198 -6.05 -9.91 0.01
N LEU A 199 -5.66 -10.88 0.84
CA LEU A 199 -4.30 -11.34 1.02
C LEU A 199 -4.19 -12.75 0.46
N ALA A 200 -3.40 -12.93 -0.61
CA ALA A 200 -3.21 -14.23 -1.24
C ALA A 200 -1.95 -14.25 -2.10
N GLY A 201 -1.27 -15.39 -2.13
CA GLY A 201 -0.11 -15.58 -3.02
C GLY A 201 1.04 -14.60 -2.77
N GLY A 202 1.21 -14.12 -1.53
CA GLY A 202 2.23 -13.14 -1.16
C GLY A 202 1.93 -11.70 -1.58
N THR A 203 0.66 -11.38 -1.88
CA THR A 203 0.24 -10.03 -2.31
C THR A 203 -0.98 -9.59 -1.53
N LEU A 204 -0.94 -8.34 -1.05
CA LEU A 204 -2.11 -7.65 -0.52
C LEU A 204 -2.75 -6.82 -1.63
N MET A 205 -4.07 -6.96 -1.79
CA MET A 205 -4.91 -6.09 -2.60
C MET A 205 -5.94 -5.43 -1.70
N VAL A 206 -6.15 -4.13 -1.86
CA VAL A 206 -7.25 -3.39 -1.23
C VAL A 206 -7.99 -2.63 -2.32
N ALA A 207 -9.29 -2.82 -2.40
CA ALA A 207 -10.14 -2.20 -3.40
C ALA A 207 -11.24 -1.38 -2.73
N ALA A 208 -11.63 -0.29 -3.37
CA ALA A 208 -12.80 0.50 -3.05
C ALA A 208 -13.62 0.74 -4.31
N MET A 209 -14.94 0.78 -4.16
CA MET A 209 -15.85 1.23 -5.20
C MET A 209 -17.06 1.93 -4.60
N PRO A 210 -17.67 2.89 -5.32
CA PRO A 210 -18.89 3.53 -4.86
C PRO A 210 -20.05 2.54 -4.81
N VAL A 211 -20.93 2.72 -3.84
CA VAL A 211 -22.24 2.09 -3.83
C VAL A 211 -23.17 2.97 -4.66
N SER A 212 -23.79 2.41 -5.69
CA SER A 212 -24.82 3.11 -6.46
C SER A 212 -26.02 3.38 -5.56
N GLU A 213 -26.36 4.65 -5.32
CA GLU A 213 -27.57 5.02 -4.59
C GLU A 213 -28.84 4.51 -5.30
N PRO A 214 -29.81 4.03 -4.52
CA PRO A 214 -31.04 4.81 -4.47
C PRO A 214 -31.63 4.79 -3.06
N ARG A 215 -31.34 5.79 -2.22
CA ARG A 215 -32.19 6.05 -1.05
C ARG A 215 -32.35 7.54 -0.81
N LYS A 216 -33.61 7.99 -0.89
CA LYS A 216 -34.05 9.32 -0.48
C LYS A 216 -33.44 9.66 0.87
N THR A 217 -32.95 10.88 1.01
CA THR A 217 -32.62 11.49 2.30
C THR A 217 -33.72 11.17 3.31
N ILE A 218 -33.33 10.62 4.46
CA ILE A 218 -34.25 10.49 5.60
C ILE A 218 -34.51 11.93 6.03
N ALA A 219 -35.76 12.39 5.93
CA ALA A 219 -36.11 13.74 6.35
C ALA A 219 -35.70 13.92 7.82
N ALA A 220 -35.02 15.02 8.12
CA ALA A 220 -34.74 15.40 9.50
C ALA A 220 -36.06 15.42 10.28
N CYS A 221 -36.06 14.80 11.47
CA CYS A 221 -37.22 14.76 12.36
C CYS A 221 -37.61 16.16 12.87
#